data_AF-O13374-F1
#
_entry.id   AF-O13374-F1
#
_cell.length_a   1.000
_cell.length_b   1.000
_cell.length_c   1.000
_cell.angle_alpha   90.00
_cell.angle_beta   90.00
_cell.angle_gamma   90.00
#
_symmetry.space_group_name_H-M   'P 1'
#
loop_
_entity.id
_entity.type
_entity.pdbx_description
1 polymer ?
#
loop_
_entity_poly.entity_id
_entity_poly.type
_entity_poly.pdbx_seq_one_letter_code
_entity_poly.pdbx_strand_id
1 'polypeptide(L)'
;MLSITRRLMGTDVRSRLLLSSLNGDMPGALLLLRQQQQASMDVELLHTVLARATALAHVETIAYVWYHHVQPRRLAVEGRLLCDMAGVALHQDKLFLPAQFLQHHQTMGLGRGTSASASAEAQAVEFELRRVKVEAFARGTMHSTALSEKWKVFLQEMDTLPGQPPLRLRDFPQLARAVGVAAQLQQPQEQAAALALFGRQPLVVKNEWSLPLLLSAVLWHVPGPAQARRVLAEFRQCYRGLPLTDAEVVIKRRGFEIDT
;
A
#
# COMPACT_ATOMS: atom_id res chain seq x y z
N MET A 1 23.99 1.66 35.40
CA MET A 1 23.73 1.55 33.96
C MET A 1 23.86 0.08 33.57
N LEU A 2 22.74 -0.65 33.41
CA LEU A 2 22.81 -2.03 32.93
C LEU A 2 23.05 -2.00 31.42
N SER A 3 24.31 -2.04 31.01
CA SER A 3 24.68 -2.39 29.64
C SER A 3 24.28 -3.84 29.43
N ILE A 4 23.03 -4.07 28.99
CA ILE A 4 22.62 -5.39 28.53
C ILE A 4 23.42 -5.63 27.24
N THR A 5 24.60 -6.23 27.38
CA THR A 5 25.33 -6.86 26.27
C THR A 5 24.45 -8.00 25.76
N ARG A 6 23.50 -7.68 24.88
CA ARG A 6 22.62 -8.68 24.26
C ARG A 6 23.50 -9.60 23.42
N ARG A 7 23.56 -10.88 23.81
CA ARG A 7 24.31 -11.90 23.08
C ARG A 7 23.64 -12.15 21.72
N LEU A 8 24.46 -12.30 20.69
CA LEU A 8 24.00 -12.85 19.41
C LEU A 8 23.46 -14.27 19.63
N MET A 9 22.50 -14.67 18.81
CA MET A 9 22.02 -16.05 18.80
C MET A 9 23.21 -17.01 18.63
N GLY A 10 23.21 -18.08 19.43
CA GLY A 10 24.23 -19.13 19.30
C GLY A 10 24.19 -19.77 17.91
N THR A 11 25.34 -20.22 17.43
CA THR A 11 25.50 -20.84 16.09
C THR A 11 24.54 -22.00 15.85
N ASP A 12 24.32 -22.84 16.87
CA ASP A 12 23.36 -23.95 16.82
C ASP A 12 21.92 -23.46 16.58
N VAL A 13 21.49 -22.46 17.34
CA VAL A 13 20.15 -21.89 17.23
C VAL A 13 19.96 -21.20 15.87
N ARG A 14 20.97 -20.44 15.40
CA ARG A 14 20.98 -19.85 14.06
C ARG A 14 20.82 -20.92 12.98
N SER A 15 21.55 -22.03 13.10
CA SER A 15 21.49 -23.14 12.12
C SER A 15 20.11 -23.79 12.10
N ARG A 16 19.53 -24.07 13.28
CA ARG A 16 18.17 -24.61 13.39
C ARG A 16 17.11 -23.66 12.82
N LEU A 17 17.24 -22.36 13.08
CA LEU A 17 16.33 -21.36 12.55
C LEU A 17 16.41 -21.26 11.01
N LEU A 18 17.62 -21.26 10.46
CA LEU A 18 17.85 -21.28 9.01
C LEU A 18 17.27 -22.54 8.39
N LEU A 19 17.57 -23.72 8.93
CA LEU A 19 17.05 -24.98 8.42
C LEU A 19 15.51 -25.01 8.44
N SER A 20 14.89 -24.60 9.55
CA SER A 20 13.43 -24.55 9.68
C SER A 20 12.81 -23.57 8.66
N SER A 21 13.40 -22.39 8.50
CA SER A 21 12.93 -21.37 7.53
C SER A 21 13.14 -21.80 6.08
N LEU A 22 14.26 -22.45 5.76
CA LEU A 22 14.58 -22.91 4.40
C LEU A 22 13.75 -24.14 4.00
N ASN A 23 13.36 -24.99 4.96
CA ASN A 23 12.45 -26.13 4.75
C ASN A 23 10.97 -25.72 4.74
N GLY A 24 10.66 -24.43 4.93
CA GLY A 24 9.31 -23.90 4.91
C GLY A 24 8.49 -24.11 6.19
N ASP A 25 9.12 -24.59 7.26
CA ASP A 25 8.51 -24.70 8.58
C ASP A 25 8.57 -23.36 9.33
N MET A 26 7.83 -22.36 8.85
CA MET A 26 7.79 -21.05 9.49
C MET A 26 7.17 -21.06 10.91
N PRO A 27 6.18 -21.90 11.24
CA PRO A 27 5.70 -22.05 12.62
C PRO A 27 6.80 -22.57 13.56
N GLY A 28 7.56 -23.59 13.18
CA GLY A 28 8.71 -24.07 13.95
C GLY A 28 9.79 -23.01 14.11
N ALA A 29 10.11 -22.29 13.04
CA ALA A 29 11.05 -21.16 13.07
C ALA A 29 10.60 -20.07 14.05
N LEU A 30 9.30 -19.75 14.07
CA LEU A 30 8.72 -18.79 15.01
C LEU A 30 8.78 -19.27 16.46
N LEU A 31 8.56 -20.55 16.72
CA LEU A 31 8.72 -21.13 18.06
C LEU A 31 10.16 -20.99 18.55
N LEU A 32 11.14 -21.29 17.69
CA LEU A 32 12.56 -21.11 18.01
C LEU A 32 12.90 -19.64 18.30
N LEU A 33 12.42 -18.70 17.48
CA LEU A 33 12.59 -17.26 17.72
C LEU A 33 12.01 -16.83 19.07
N ARG A 34 10.81 -17.31 19.41
CA ARG A 34 10.14 -17.01 20.68
C ARG A 34 10.87 -17.56 21.90
N GLN A 35 11.66 -18.61 21.76
CA GLN A 35 12.53 -19.12 22.83
C GLN A 35 13.79 -18.25 23.01
N GLN A 36 14.10 -17.38 22.04
CA GLN A 36 15.35 -16.63 21.95
C GLN A 36 15.14 -15.12 22.02
N GLN A 37 14.07 -14.66 22.68
CA GLN A 37 13.62 -13.25 22.66
C GLN A 37 14.70 -12.23 23.05
N GLN A 38 15.63 -12.62 23.92
CA GLN A 38 16.71 -11.74 24.39
C GLN A 38 17.91 -11.69 23.45
N ALA A 39 18.03 -12.65 22.53
CA ALA A 39 19.14 -12.73 21.60
C ALA A 39 19.00 -11.69 20.47
N SER A 40 20.13 -11.17 19.99
CA SER A 40 20.17 -10.40 18.75
C SER A 40 20.21 -11.35 17.54
N MET A 41 19.42 -11.00 16.53
CA MET A 41 19.57 -11.54 15.18
C MET A 41 20.48 -10.59 14.41
N ASP A 42 21.41 -11.14 13.65
CA ASP A 42 22.13 -10.40 12.63
C ASP A 42 21.24 -10.15 11.39
N VAL A 43 21.68 -9.22 10.54
CA VAL A 43 20.90 -8.72 9.39
C VAL A 43 20.68 -9.80 8.33
N GLU A 44 21.67 -10.65 8.08
CA GLU A 44 21.58 -11.71 7.06
C GLU A 44 20.54 -12.76 7.46
N LEU A 45 20.60 -13.22 8.71
CA LEU A 45 19.60 -14.13 9.26
C LEU A 45 18.20 -13.50 9.24
N LEU A 46 18.09 -12.24 9.64
CA LEU A 46 16.82 -11.50 9.64
C LEU A 46 16.22 -11.41 8.23
N HIS A 47 16.99 -11.04 7.22
CA HIS A 47 16.51 -10.98 5.84
C HIS A 47 16.11 -12.35 5.32
N THR A 48 16.87 -13.40 5.62
CA THR A 48 16.53 -14.76 5.18
C THR A 48 15.19 -15.21 5.78
N VAL A 49 15.00 -15.00 7.08
CA VAL A 49 13.76 -15.37 7.78
C VAL A 49 12.58 -14.55 7.26
N LEU A 50 12.73 -13.23 7.09
CA LEU A 50 11.66 -12.37 6.56
C LEU A 50 11.32 -12.71 5.12
N ALA A 51 12.31 -12.94 4.26
CA ALA A 51 12.10 -13.31 2.87
C ALA A 51 11.35 -14.65 2.76
N ARG A 52 11.73 -15.65 3.56
CA ARG A 52 11.02 -16.94 3.62
C ARG A 52 9.61 -16.81 4.21
N ALA A 53 9.45 -16.06 5.30
CA ALA A 53 8.14 -15.79 5.89
C ALA A 53 7.20 -15.13 4.88
N THR A 54 7.74 -14.21 4.08
CA THR A 54 6.98 -13.47 3.05
C THR A 54 6.63 -14.35 1.86
N ALA A 55 7.58 -15.13 1.35
CA ALA A 55 7.35 -16.09 0.26
C ALA A 55 6.27 -17.14 0.63
N LEU A 56 6.16 -17.48 1.91
CA LEU A 56 5.17 -18.43 2.45
C LEU A 56 3.93 -17.73 3.04
N ALA A 57 3.80 -16.41 2.87
CA ALA A 57 2.72 -15.59 3.41
C ALA A 57 2.44 -15.78 4.91
N HIS A 58 3.46 -16.13 5.70
CA HIS A 58 3.38 -16.41 7.13
C HIS A 58 3.53 -15.13 7.96
N VAL A 59 2.43 -14.40 8.09
CA VAL A 59 2.41 -13.03 8.63
C VAL A 59 2.76 -12.97 10.13
N GLU A 60 2.54 -14.05 10.88
CA GLU A 60 2.88 -14.14 12.31
C GLU A 60 4.38 -14.00 12.52
N THR A 61 5.19 -14.64 11.67
CA THR A 61 6.65 -14.49 11.74
C THR A 61 7.09 -13.11 11.30
N ILE A 62 6.49 -12.56 10.23
CA ILE A 62 6.77 -11.20 9.77
C ILE A 62 6.54 -10.21 10.93
N ALA A 63 5.35 -10.25 11.54
CA ALA A 63 4.98 -9.38 12.65
C ALA A 63 5.89 -9.58 13.87
N TYR A 64 6.20 -10.83 14.22
CA TYR A 64 7.08 -11.13 15.35
C TYR A 64 8.49 -10.56 15.14
N VAL A 65 9.12 -10.88 14.00
CA VAL A 65 10.46 -10.40 13.67
C VAL A 65 10.48 -8.87 13.57
N TRP A 66 9.42 -8.28 13.00
CA TRP A 66 9.28 -6.82 12.94
C TRP A 66 9.30 -6.17 14.33
N TYR A 67 8.41 -6.61 15.23
CA TYR A 67 8.24 -5.97 16.54
C TYR A 67 9.35 -6.30 17.54
N HIS A 68 9.93 -7.51 17.48
CA HIS A 68 10.95 -7.93 18.44
C HIS A 68 12.37 -7.66 17.95
N HIS A 69 12.60 -7.58 16.64
CA HIS A 69 13.95 -7.46 16.08
C HIS A 69 14.16 -6.18 15.25
N VAL A 70 13.30 -5.88 14.28
CA VAL A 70 13.50 -4.74 13.38
C VAL A 70 13.28 -3.41 14.09
N GLN A 71 12.09 -3.19 14.63
CA GLN A 71 11.67 -1.88 15.17
C GLN A 71 12.49 -1.45 16.40
N PRO A 72 12.74 -2.30 17.42
CA PRO A 72 13.47 -1.87 18.61
C PRO A 72 14.95 -1.54 18.34
N ARG A 73 15.53 -2.14 17.30
CA ARG A 73 16.95 -2.01 16.96
C ARG A 73 17.20 -1.16 15.70
N ARG A 74 16.13 -0.69 15.05
CA ARG A 74 16.16 0.03 13.77
C ARG A 74 17.02 -0.70 12.72
N LEU A 75 16.91 -2.03 12.66
CA LEU A 75 17.66 -2.83 11.68
C LEU A 75 17.17 -2.48 10.28
N ALA A 76 18.09 -2.25 9.35
CA ALA A 76 17.73 -1.98 7.97
C ALA A 76 17.05 -3.20 7.35
N VAL A 77 15.95 -2.95 6.64
CA VAL A 77 15.29 -3.95 5.79
C VAL A 77 15.31 -3.45 4.36
N GLU A 78 15.65 -4.31 3.41
CA GLU A 78 15.63 -3.97 1.99
C GLU A 78 14.25 -3.50 1.53
N GLY A 79 14.21 -2.46 0.68
CA GLY A 79 12.96 -1.86 0.20
C GLY A 79 12.02 -2.83 -0.50
N ARG A 80 12.55 -3.72 -1.35
CA ARG A 80 11.74 -4.75 -2.03
C ARG A 80 11.09 -5.71 -1.03
N LEU A 81 11.87 -6.19 -0.06
CA LEU A 81 11.37 -7.06 0.99
C LEU A 81 10.29 -6.38 1.84
N LEU A 82 10.42 -5.07 2.13
CA LEU A 82 9.35 -4.30 2.79
C LEU A 82 8.07 -4.26 1.95
N CYS A 83 8.17 -4.14 0.62
CA CYS A 83 7.01 -4.17 -0.28
C CYS A 83 6.33 -5.54 -0.24
N ASP A 84 7.10 -6.62 -0.33
CA ASP A 84 6.58 -7.98 -0.28
C ASP A 84 5.89 -8.26 1.07
N MET A 85 6.53 -7.85 2.19
CA MET A 85 5.95 -7.93 3.53
C MET A 85 4.66 -7.12 3.64
N ALA A 86 4.61 -5.92 3.04
CA ALA A 86 3.42 -5.08 3.02
C ALA A 86 2.27 -5.76 2.26
N GLY A 87 2.55 -6.40 1.13
CA GLY A 87 1.60 -7.18 0.37
C GLY A 87 0.99 -8.32 1.20
N VAL A 88 1.84 -9.13 1.86
CA VAL A 88 1.37 -10.19 2.75
C VAL A 88 0.52 -9.62 3.90
N ALA A 89 0.96 -8.53 4.52
CA ALA A 89 0.24 -7.89 5.61
C ALA A 89 -1.13 -7.36 5.17
N LEU A 90 -1.24 -6.78 3.97
CA LEU A 90 -2.51 -6.34 3.39
C LEU A 90 -3.45 -7.52 3.16
N HIS A 91 -2.95 -8.64 2.64
CA HIS A 91 -3.77 -9.80 2.34
C HIS A 91 -4.23 -10.56 3.58
N GLN A 92 -3.41 -10.60 4.63
CA GLN A 92 -3.64 -11.29 5.90
C GLN A 92 -4.22 -10.37 7.01
N ASP A 93 -4.85 -9.25 6.63
CA ASP A 93 -5.53 -8.31 7.54
C ASP A 93 -4.66 -7.75 8.69
N LYS A 94 -3.33 -7.68 8.49
CA LYS A 94 -2.41 -6.96 9.40
C LYS A 94 -2.22 -5.52 8.93
N LEU A 95 -3.33 -4.79 8.88
CA LEU A 95 -3.46 -3.50 8.17
C LEU A 95 -2.68 -2.33 8.81
N PHE A 96 -2.18 -2.50 10.04
CA PHE A 96 -1.31 -1.51 10.69
C PHE A 96 0.16 -1.60 10.23
N LEU A 97 0.60 -2.75 9.70
CA LEU A 97 2.01 -2.97 9.34
C LEU A 97 2.46 -2.12 8.13
N PRO A 98 1.70 -1.98 7.03
CA PRO A 98 2.14 -1.20 5.87
C PRO A 98 2.56 0.24 6.20
N ALA A 99 1.83 0.91 7.09
CA ALA A 99 2.19 2.26 7.53
C ALA A 99 3.55 2.29 8.26
N GLN A 100 3.84 1.27 9.08
CA GLN A 100 5.11 1.15 9.79
C GLN A 100 6.26 0.82 8.83
N PHE A 101 6.01 0.00 7.81
CA PHE A 101 7.01 -0.33 6.78
C PHE A 101 7.40 0.88 5.95
N LEU A 102 6.41 1.69 5.52
CA LEU A 102 6.65 2.96 4.85
C LEU A 102 7.48 3.91 5.74
N GLN A 103 7.07 4.11 6.99
CA GLN A 103 7.78 4.97 7.92
C GLN A 103 9.23 4.50 8.14
N HIS A 104 9.44 3.19 8.23
CA HIS A 104 10.77 2.61 8.36
C HIS A 104 11.62 2.88 7.11
N HIS A 105 11.07 2.65 5.91
CA HIS A 105 11.76 2.93 4.66
C HIS A 105 12.18 4.40 4.56
N GLN A 106 11.27 5.33 4.86
CA GLN A 106 11.55 6.76 4.87
C GLN A 106 12.62 7.14 5.90
N THR A 107 12.53 6.59 7.12
CA THR A 107 13.50 6.87 8.20
C THR A 107 14.90 6.37 7.85
N MET A 108 15.01 5.19 7.24
CA MET A 108 16.30 4.61 6.84
C MET A 108 16.84 5.25 5.55
N GLY A 109 15.95 5.76 4.69
CA GLY A 109 16.26 6.41 3.43
C GLY A 109 16.73 7.86 3.55
N LEU A 110 16.41 8.58 4.65
CA LEU A 110 16.80 9.98 4.87
C LEU A 110 18.33 10.23 4.85
N GLY A 111 19.15 9.19 4.99
CA GLY A 111 20.61 9.28 4.80
C GLY A 111 21.09 9.18 3.34
N ARG A 112 20.22 8.76 2.40
CA ARG A 112 20.51 8.72 0.96
C ARG A 112 20.03 10.04 0.37
N GLY A 113 21.00 10.88 -0.01
CA GLY A 113 20.81 12.30 -0.33
C GLY A 113 19.59 12.64 -1.18
N THR A 114 18.99 13.79 -0.83
CA THR A 114 18.11 14.65 -1.65
C THR A 114 17.26 13.90 -2.69
N SER A 115 15.98 13.78 -2.37
CA SER A 115 14.85 13.19 -3.12
C SER A 115 14.79 13.45 -4.64
N ALA A 116 15.50 14.45 -5.16
CA ALA A 116 15.62 14.68 -6.60
C ALA A 116 16.47 13.62 -7.35
N SER A 117 17.33 12.88 -6.64
CA SER A 117 18.23 11.86 -7.24
C SER A 117 17.95 10.43 -6.78
N ALA A 118 16.79 10.17 -6.19
CA ALA A 118 16.40 8.83 -5.78
C ALA A 118 16.43 7.89 -7.00
N SER A 119 17.13 6.76 -6.88
CA SER A 119 17.18 5.75 -7.94
C SER A 119 15.76 5.32 -8.33
N ALA A 120 15.58 4.91 -9.60
CA ALA A 120 14.28 4.42 -10.08
C ALA A 120 13.72 3.30 -9.18
N GLU A 121 14.60 2.47 -8.61
CA GLU A 121 14.23 1.45 -7.63
C GLU A 121 13.70 2.03 -6.32
N ALA A 122 14.32 3.06 -5.75
CA ALA A 122 13.83 3.70 -4.54
C ALA A 122 12.46 4.35 -4.76
N GLN A 123 12.24 4.95 -5.93
CA GLN A 123 10.94 5.52 -6.30
C GLN A 123 9.86 4.42 -6.43
N ALA A 124 10.20 3.27 -7.02
CA ALA A 124 9.28 2.14 -7.14
C ALA A 124 8.91 1.55 -5.77
N VAL A 125 9.88 1.44 -4.85
CA VAL A 125 9.63 0.99 -3.47
C VAL A 125 8.74 1.98 -2.73
N GLU A 126 9.02 3.29 -2.81
CA GLU A 126 8.20 4.31 -2.16
C GLU A 126 6.76 4.30 -2.71
N PHE A 127 6.60 4.21 -4.03
CA PHE A 127 5.29 4.06 -4.68
C PHE A 127 4.52 2.87 -4.10
N GLU A 128 5.14 1.69 -4.07
CA GLU A 128 4.48 0.46 -3.66
C GLU A 128 4.10 0.47 -2.17
N LEU A 129 4.99 0.95 -1.30
CA LEU A 129 4.69 1.06 0.14
C LEU A 129 3.55 2.05 0.42
N ARG A 130 3.52 3.18 -0.29
CA ARG A 130 2.41 4.15 -0.19
C ARG A 130 1.10 3.59 -0.73
N ARG A 131 1.15 2.92 -1.88
CA ARG A 131 -0.01 2.24 -2.48
C ARG A 131 -0.62 1.23 -1.51
N VAL A 132 0.21 0.34 -0.94
CA VAL A 132 -0.25 -0.67 0.02
C VAL A 132 -0.78 -0.04 1.30
N LYS A 133 -0.20 1.07 1.78
CA LYS A 133 -0.74 1.81 2.94
C LYS A 133 -2.14 2.36 2.67
N VAL A 134 -2.37 2.96 1.50
CA VAL A 134 -3.70 3.46 1.10
C VAL A 134 -4.71 2.32 1.03
N GLU A 135 -4.33 1.20 0.38
CA GLU A 135 -5.18 0.02 0.27
C GLU A 135 -5.48 -0.63 1.62
N ALA A 136 -4.50 -0.66 2.54
CA ALA A 136 -4.69 -1.15 3.89
C ALA A 136 -5.65 -0.27 4.69
N PHE A 137 -5.57 1.06 4.54
CA PHE A 137 -6.52 1.98 5.14
C PHE A 137 -7.94 1.75 4.59
N ALA A 138 -8.08 1.68 3.25
CA ALA A 138 -9.37 1.46 2.60
C ALA A 138 -10.01 0.14 3.02
N ARG A 139 -9.23 -0.95 3.06
CA ARG A 139 -9.64 -2.29 3.51
C ARG A 139 -9.95 -2.34 5.00
N GLY A 140 -9.22 -1.62 5.84
CA GLY A 140 -9.39 -1.71 7.30
C GLY A 140 -10.59 -0.95 7.80
N THR A 141 -10.92 0.14 7.12
CA THR A 141 -12.03 1.00 7.50
C THR A 141 -13.32 0.67 6.76
N MET A 142 -13.31 -0.08 5.65
CA MET A 142 -14.51 -0.51 4.88
C MET A 142 -15.66 0.53 4.93
N HIS A 143 -16.70 0.25 5.73
CA HIS A 143 -17.91 1.05 5.90
C HIS A 143 -17.87 2.05 7.08
N SER A 144 -16.85 2.02 7.92
CA SER A 144 -16.73 2.89 9.10
C SER A 144 -16.23 4.30 8.81
N THR A 145 -15.66 4.53 7.61
CA THR A 145 -15.19 5.86 7.18
C THR A 145 -15.79 6.19 5.82
N ALA A 146 -16.17 7.45 5.64
CA ALA A 146 -16.66 7.96 4.37
C ALA A 146 -15.61 7.87 3.25
N LEU A 147 -16.04 7.84 2.00
CA LEU A 147 -15.14 7.84 0.85
C LEU A 147 -14.20 9.06 0.83
N SER A 148 -14.68 10.22 1.26
CA SER A 148 -13.89 11.46 1.33
C SER A 148 -12.67 11.34 2.23
N GLU A 149 -12.78 10.62 3.35
CA GLU A 149 -11.67 10.38 4.27
C GLU A 149 -10.64 9.43 3.65
N LYS A 150 -11.10 8.34 3.00
CA LYS A 150 -10.22 7.42 2.27
C LYS A 150 -9.50 8.12 1.13
N TRP A 151 -10.19 8.99 0.41
CA TRP A 151 -9.63 9.77 -0.67
C TRP A 151 -8.63 10.81 -0.17
N LYS A 152 -8.88 11.43 0.99
CA LYS A 152 -7.91 12.31 1.66
C LYS A 152 -6.61 11.57 1.98
N VAL A 153 -6.69 10.35 2.53
CA VAL A 153 -5.51 9.51 2.77
C VAL A 153 -4.80 9.18 1.45
N PHE A 154 -5.54 8.82 0.41
CA PHE A 154 -4.96 8.62 -0.93
C PHE A 154 -4.18 9.85 -1.40
N LEU A 155 -4.75 11.05 -1.30
CA LEU A 155 -4.07 12.28 -1.72
C LEU A 155 -2.83 12.58 -0.87
N GLN A 156 -2.90 12.39 0.45
CA GLN A 156 -1.74 12.60 1.32
C GLN A 156 -0.54 11.73 0.92
N GLU A 157 -0.79 10.48 0.52
CA GLU A 157 0.26 9.53 0.17
C GLU A 157 0.67 9.62 -1.31
N MET A 158 -0.27 9.60 -2.25
CA MET A 158 0.00 9.42 -3.68
C MET A 158 0.23 10.74 -4.42
N ASP A 159 -0.40 11.83 -3.96
CA ASP A 159 -0.31 13.15 -4.61
C ASP A 159 1.04 13.85 -4.33
N THR A 160 1.77 13.34 -3.34
CA THR A 160 3.09 13.85 -2.90
C THR A 160 4.26 13.01 -3.40
N LEU A 161 4.02 12.02 -4.27
CA LEU A 161 5.08 11.21 -4.85
C LEU A 161 5.98 12.01 -5.82
N PRO A 162 7.31 11.88 -5.71
CA PRO A 162 8.24 12.44 -6.70
C PRO A 162 7.96 11.91 -8.11
N GLY A 163 8.05 12.78 -9.12
CA GLY A 163 7.85 12.41 -10.52
C GLY A 163 6.40 12.13 -10.94
N GLN A 164 5.45 12.10 -9.99
CA GLN A 164 4.01 11.93 -10.23
C GLN A 164 3.70 10.79 -11.22
N PRO A 165 4.07 9.54 -10.88
CA PRO A 165 3.91 8.42 -11.79
C PRO A 165 2.44 8.17 -12.14
N PRO A 166 2.13 7.61 -13.32
CA PRO A 166 0.77 7.27 -13.71
C PRO A 166 0.10 6.33 -12.71
N LEU A 167 -1.12 6.69 -12.30
CA LEU A 167 -1.94 5.90 -11.38
C LEU A 167 -3.01 5.13 -12.16
N ARG A 168 -3.23 3.86 -11.82
CA ARG A 168 -4.21 2.99 -12.51
C ARG A 168 -5.15 2.33 -11.51
N LEU A 169 -6.42 2.20 -11.87
CA LEU A 169 -7.48 1.69 -11.00
C LEU A 169 -7.18 0.26 -10.50
N ARG A 170 -6.57 -0.56 -11.36
CA ARG A 170 -6.21 -1.94 -11.04
C ARG A 170 -5.23 -2.06 -9.85
N ASP A 171 -4.48 -1.01 -9.57
CA ASP A 171 -3.47 -0.97 -8.51
C ASP A 171 -4.12 -0.62 -7.15
N PHE A 172 -5.41 -0.20 -7.15
CA PHE A 172 -6.19 0.21 -5.97
C PHE A 172 -7.55 -0.51 -5.85
N PRO A 173 -7.59 -1.86 -5.80
CA PRO A 173 -8.84 -2.60 -5.77
C PRO A 173 -9.74 -2.31 -4.55
N GLN A 174 -9.18 -2.02 -3.38
CA GLN A 174 -9.95 -1.73 -2.16
C GLN A 174 -10.51 -0.32 -2.19
N LEU A 175 -9.75 0.66 -2.67
CA LEU A 175 -10.27 2.02 -2.89
C LEU A 175 -11.37 2.01 -3.97
N ALA A 176 -11.17 1.28 -5.06
CA ALA A 176 -12.19 1.08 -6.09
C ALA A 176 -13.46 0.45 -5.50
N ARG A 177 -13.33 -0.55 -4.63
CA ARG A 177 -14.47 -1.14 -3.92
C ARG A 177 -15.19 -0.13 -3.02
N ALA A 178 -14.44 0.72 -2.31
CA ALA A 178 -15.03 1.76 -1.46
C ALA A 178 -15.85 2.78 -2.28
N VAL A 179 -15.41 3.14 -3.49
CA VAL A 179 -16.19 3.97 -4.42
C VAL A 179 -17.51 3.29 -4.80
N GLY A 180 -17.48 1.98 -5.08
CA GLY A 180 -18.69 1.22 -5.42
C GLY A 180 -19.70 1.17 -4.26
N VAL A 181 -19.20 0.97 -3.04
CA VAL A 181 -20.03 0.99 -1.82
C VAL A 181 -20.69 2.37 -1.64
N ALA A 182 -19.90 3.45 -1.74
CA ALA A 182 -20.43 4.82 -1.63
C ALA A 182 -21.48 5.13 -2.71
N ALA A 183 -21.29 4.60 -3.93
CA ALA A 183 -22.25 4.78 -5.02
C ALA A 183 -23.59 4.01 -4.79
N GLN A 184 -23.54 2.87 -4.09
CA GLN A 184 -24.72 2.05 -3.78
C GLN A 184 -25.49 2.56 -2.56
N LEU A 185 -24.79 3.12 -1.58
CA LEU A 185 -25.41 3.81 -0.46
C LEU A 185 -26.14 5.01 -1.04
N GLN A 186 -27.46 4.89 -1.20
CA GLN A 186 -28.38 5.94 -1.69
C GLN A 186 -28.44 7.16 -0.76
N GLN A 187 -27.43 7.36 0.09
CA GLN A 187 -27.26 8.60 0.82
C GLN A 187 -27.01 9.70 -0.23
N PRO A 188 -27.85 10.75 -0.27
CA PRO A 188 -27.64 11.89 -1.16
C PRO A 188 -26.24 12.52 -1.01
N GLN A 189 -25.62 12.34 0.16
CA GLN A 189 -24.26 12.76 0.47
C GLN A 189 -23.16 11.83 -0.07
N GLU A 190 -23.43 10.58 -0.48
CA GLU A 190 -22.40 9.61 -0.92
C GLU A 190 -22.50 9.16 -2.39
N GLN A 191 -23.60 9.53 -3.08
CA GLN A 191 -23.52 9.85 -4.52
C GLN A 191 -22.40 10.88 -4.82
N ALA A 192 -21.83 11.47 -3.77
CA ALA A 192 -20.57 12.18 -3.75
C ALA A 192 -19.32 11.43 -4.17
N ALA A 193 -19.30 10.16 -4.61
CA ALA A 193 -18.16 9.76 -5.44
C ALA A 193 -18.16 10.55 -6.77
N ALA A 194 -19.35 10.63 -7.39
CA ALA A 194 -19.58 11.48 -8.55
C ALA A 194 -19.61 12.96 -8.17
N LEU A 195 -20.22 13.34 -7.03
CA LEU A 195 -20.16 14.74 -6.56
C LEU A 195 -18.79 15.14 -5.98
N ALA A 196 -17.87 14.24 -5.62
CA ALA A 196 -16.52 14.64 -5.16
C ALA A 196 -15.59 14.88 -6.35
N LEU A 197 -15.85 14.25 -7.50
CA LEU A 197 -15.25 14.65 -8.76
C LEU A 197 -15.66 16.08 -9.15
N PHE A 198 -16.87 16.53 -8.79
CA PHE A 198 -17.45 17.77 -9.36
C PHE A 198 -17.90 18.83 -8.34
N GLY A 199 -17.85 18.53 -7.05
CA GLY A 199 -18.57 19.28 -6.02
C GLY A 199 -17.66 20.08 -5.10
N ARG A 200 -17.80 21.42 -5.17
CA ARG A 200 -17.60 22.54 -4.22
C ARG A 200 -16.56 22.50 -3.08
N GLN A 201 -15.85 21.42 -2.80
CA GLN A 201 -14.63 21.44 -2.00
C GLN A 201 -13.46 21.30 -2.97
N PRO A 202 -12.72 22.38 -3.29
CA PRO A 202 -11.52 22.27 -4.09
C PRO A 202 -10.51 21.41 -3.31
N LEU A 203 -10.46 20.13 -3.64
CA LEU A 203 -9.34 19.28 -3.26
C LEU A 203 -8.15 19.80 -4.05
N VAL A 204 -7.13 20.30 -3.35
CA VAL A 204 -5.88 20.70 -3.98
C VAL A 204 -5.18 19.43 -4.42
N VAL A 205 -5.34 19.09 -5.69
CA VAL A 205 -4.69 17.95 -6.35
C VAL A 205 -3.45 18.46 -7.08
N LYS A 206 -2.31 17.86 -6.80
CA LYS A 206 -0.99 18.17 -7.36
C LYS A 206 -0.59 17.20 -8.46
N ASN A 207 -0.99 15.93 -8.34
CA ASN A 207 -0.69 14.87 -9.29
C ASN A 207 -1.82 14.79 -10.33
N GLU A 208 -1.47 15.00 -11.60
CA GLU A 208 -2.39 14.99 -12.74
C GLU A 208 -3.18 13.67 -12.90
N TRP A 209 -2.69 12.57 -12.32
CA TRP A 209 -3.29 11.24 -12.38
C TRP A 209 -4.31 10.96 -11.27
N SER A 210 -4.35 11.76 -10.21
CA SER A 210 -5.25 11.55 -9.06
C SER A 210 -6.73 11.66 -9.45
N LEU A 211 -7.12 12.71 -10.19
CA LEU A 211 -8.50 12.89 -10.64
C LEU A 211 -8.91 11.88 -11.72
N PRO A 212 -8.08 11.57 -12.75
CA PRO A 212 -8.32 10.47 -13.67
C PRO A 212 -8.51 9.11 -12.99
N LEU A 213 -7.80 8.82 -11.90
CA LEU A 213 -7.99 7.59 -11.14
C LEU A 213 -9.38 7.56 -10.50
N LEU A 214 -9.81 8.68 -9.89
CA LEU A 214 -11.16 8.79 -9.31
C LEU A 214 -12.25 8.64 -10.38
N LEU A 215 -12.06 9.27 -11.54
CA LEU A 215 -12.94 9.10 -12.69
C LEU A 215 -13.04 7.61 -13.08
N SER A 216 -11.90 6.94 -13.20
CA SER A 216 -11.84 5.52 -13.56
C SER A 216 -12.58 4.66 -12.53
N ALA A 217 -12.43 4.95 -11.24
CA ALA A 217 -13.15 4.28 -10.17
C ALA A 217 -14.67 4.50 -10.27
N VAL A 218 -15.11 5.73 -10.56
CA VAL A 218 -16.55 6.02 -10.75
C VAL A 218 -17.09 5.31 -11.99
N LEU A 219 -16.40 5.40 -13.13
CA LEU A 219 -16.79 4.73 -14.38
C LEU A 219 -16.85 3.22 -14.25
N TRP A 220 -16.06 2.62 -13.36
CA TRP A 220 -16.12 1.19 -13.09
C TRP A 220 -17.47 0.76 -12.48
N HIS A 221 -18.15 1.67 -11.77
CA HIS A 221 -19.39 1.37 -11.04
C HIS A 221 -20.66 2.00 -11.64
N VAL A 222 -20.55 2.80 -12.71
CA VAL A 222 -21.74 3.35 -13.38
C VAL A 222 -22.61 2.23 -13.98
N PRO A 223 -23.96 2.39 -13.96
CA PRO A 223 -24.89 1.34 -14.35
C PRO A 223 -24.90 1.02 -15.85
N GLY A 224 -24.48 1.97 -16.70
CA GLY A 224 -24.52 1.78 -18.15
C GLY A 224 -23.84 2.90 -18.95
N PRO A 225 -23.75 2.74 -20.28
CA PRO A 225 -22.98 3.61 -21.15
C PRO A 225 -23.49 5.05 -21.20
N ALA A 226 -24.81 5.26 -21.07
CA ALA A 226 -25.39 6.60 -21.04
C ALA A 226 -24.89 7.42 -19.83
N GLN A 227 -24.84 6.80 -18.65
CA GLN A 227 -24.34 7.46 -17.45
C GLN A 227 -22.81 7.66 -17.53
N ALA A 228 -22.08 6.69 -18.06
CA ALA A 228 -20.64 6.82 -18.31
C ALA A 228 -20.33 8.00 -19.24
N ARG A 229 -21.08 8.17 -20.34
CA ARG A 229 -20.95 9.33 -21.24
C ARG A 229 -21.17 10.66 -20.52
N ARG A 230 -22.20 10.74 -19.67
CA ARG A 230 -22.51 11.95 -18.90
C ARG A 230 -21.36 12.30 -17.96
N VAL A 231 -20.87 11.33 -17.17
CA VAL A 231 -19.76 11.52 -16.23
C VAL A 231 -18.48 11.94 -16.97
N LEU A 232 -18.19 11.31 -18.11
CA LEU A 232 -17.01 11.63 -18.92
C LEU A 232 -17.09 13.04 -19.52
N ALA A 233 -18.25 13.44 -20.03
CA ALA A 233 -18.47 14.77 -20.59
C ALA A 233 -18.29 15.86 -19.52
N GLU A 234 -18.86 15.66 -18.33
CA GLU A 234 -18.71 16.56 -17.18
C GLU A 234 -17.25 16.67 -16.75
N PHE A 235 -16.52 15.53 -16.69
CA PHE A 235 -15.09 15.50 -16.41
C PHE A 235 -14.27 16.33 -17.39
N ARG A 236 -14.51 16.18 -18.69
CA ARG A 236 -13.80 16.95 -19.72
C ARG A 236 -14.10 18.45 -19.64
N GLN A 237 -15.33 18.81 -19.25
CA GLN A 237 -15.70 20.21 -19.10
C GLN A 237 -14.98 20.85 -17.91
N CYS A 238 -14.91 20.16 -16.77
CA CYS A 238 -14.27 20.65 -15.55
C CYS A 238 -12.75 20.58 -15.57
N TYR A 239 -12.18 19.53 -16.17
CA TYR A 239 -10.75 19.19 -16.09
C TYR A 239 -10.14 18.97 -17.48
N ARG A 240 -10.06 20.06 -18.25
CA ARG A 240 -9.50 20.02 -19.61
C ARG A 240 -8.02 19.63 -19.59
N GLY A 241 -7.65 18.68 -20.45
CA GLY A 241 -6.26 18.28 -20.67
C GLY A 241 -5.73 17.16 -19.76
N LEU A 242 -6.50 16.71 -18.77
CA LEU A 242 -6.09 15.57 -17.94
C LEU A 242 -6.16 14.25 -18.73
N PRO A 243 -5.25 13.30 -18.47
CA PRO A 243 -5.20 12.03 -19.20
C PRO A 243 -6.41 11.15 -18.89
N LEU A 244 -6.90 10.43 -19.91
CA LEU A 244 -8.07 9.54 -19.81
C LEU A 244 -7.73 8.07 -20.06
N THR A 245 -6.45 7.71 -20.19
CA THR A 245 -6.01 6.38 -20.61
C THR A 245 -6.56 5.25 -19.73
N ASP A 246 -6.60 5.42 -18.41
CA ASP A 246 -7.15 4.40 -17.51
C ASP A 246 -8.70 4.34 -17.58
N ALA A 247 -9.35 5.48 -17.76
CA ALA A 247 -10.79 5.57 -17.97
C ALA A 247 -11.22 4.89 -19.28
N GLU A 248 -10.45 5.04 -20.35
CA GLU A 248 -10.66 4.34 -21.63
C GLU A 248 -10.55 2.82 -21.46
N VAL A 249 -9.56 2.35 -20.70
CA VAL A 249 -9.41 0.91 -20.40
C VAL A 249 -10.62 0.42 -19.59
N VAL A 250 -11.09 1.19 -18.61
CA VAL A 250 -12.30 0.87 -17.84
C VAL A 250 -13.53 0.78 -18.74
N ILE A 251 -13.76 1.77 -19.60
CA ILE A 251 -14.89 1.80 -20.56
C ILE A 251 -14.87 0.56 -21.46
N LYS A 252 -13.72 0.23 -22.06
CA LYS A 252 -13.54 -0.96 -22.90
C LYS A 252 -13.81 -2.25 -22.12
N ARG A 253 -13.29 -2.38 -20.91
CA ARG A 253 -13.53 -3.55 -20.04
C ARG A 253 -14.98 -3.69 -19.62
N ARG A 254 -15.70 -2.58 -19.48
CA ARG A 254 -17.13 -2.54 -19.18
C ARG A 254 -18.00 -2.84 -20.42
N GLY A 255 -17.41 -2.99 -21.61
CA GLY A 255 -18.14 -3.20 -22.86
C GLY A 255 -18.97 -1.98 -23.28
N PHE A 256 -18.59 -0.79 -22.83
CA PHE A 256 -19.30 0.43 -23.17
C PHE A 256 -18.77 0.99 -24.50
N GLU A 257 -19.65 1.09 -25.48
CA GLU A 257 -19.37 1.76 -26.76
C GLU A 257 -19.51 3.28 -26.57
N ILE A 258 -18.40 3.93 -26.24
CA ILE A 258 -18.31 5.36 -26.00
C ILE A 258 -17.10 5.89 -26.74
N ASP A 259 -17.31 6.88 -27.61
CA ASP A 259 -16.22 7.64 -28.21
C ASP A 259 -15.56 8.49 -27.12
N THR A 260 -14.39 8.04 -26.69
CA THR A 260 -13.49 8.79 -25.82
C THR A 260 -12.64 9.70 -26.68
#